data_AF-E0NP51-F1
#
_entry.id   AF-E0NP51-F1
#
_cell.length_a   1.000
_cell.length_b   1.000
_cell.length_c   1.000
_cell.angle_alpha   90.00
_cell.angle_beta   90.00
_cell.angle_gamma   90.00
#
_symmetry.space_group_name_H-M   'P 1'
#
loop_
_entity.id
_entity.type
_entity.pdbx_description
1 polymer ?
#
loop_
_entity_poly.entity_id
_entity_poly.type
_entity_poly.pdbx_seq_one_letter_code
_entity_poly.pdbx_strand_id
1 'polypeptide(L)'
;MDKDNILKEIREDLVTLVEKISYDNYDEILNKIEKYVNLIENINELPILSDEELYRNYYQEESYESDEAQKRRISYHNRSTNECLGQLRLKLQGGEIEDFGVYVPEKFIRINELDEGDWIKATPIFQYNFQPGRVKYRYEIVEKLDEPEETNRREVKYAEVKNDKILNTLYIDSTYKQNLPLVITLSDYDVEKFSLVEGDIVDYRYWEPNVLQGKIVWRYEIDSEEEGLSLDEDEEEI
;
A
#
# COMPACT_ATOMS: atom_id res chain seq x y z
N MET A 1 -8.87 16.90 -17.55
CA MET A 1 -9.21 16.31 -18.86
C MET A 1 -8.21 16.86 -19.87
N ASP A 2 -7.47 15.99 -20.56
CA ASP A 2 -6.45 16.42 -21.53
C ASP A 2 -7.13 16.79 -22.86
N LYS A 3 -7.60 18.04 -22.95
CA LYS A 3 -8.31 18.57 -24.14
C LYS A 3 -7.42 18.51 -25.38
N ASP A 4 -6.10 18.62 -25.23
CA ASP A 4 -5.15 18.58 -26.33
C ASP A 4 -5.04 17.18 -26.93
N ASN A 5 -5.03 16.14 -26.07
CA ASN A 5 -5.04 14.77 -26.56
C ASN A 5 -6.37 14.39 -27.23
N ILE A 6 -7.50 14.82 -26.67
CA ILE A 6 -8.84 14.59 -27.27
C ILE A 6 -8.98 15.30 -28.62
N LEU A 7 -8.53 16.56 -28.74
CA LEU A 7 -8.54 17.29 -30.00
C LEU A 7 -7.62 16.66 -31.05
N LYS A 8 -6.49 16.09 -30.62
CA LYS A 8 -5.57 15.38 -31.51
C LYS A 8 -6.22 14.12 -32.09
N GLU A 9 -6.87 13.31 -31.27
CA GLU A 9 -7.60 12.11 -31.71
C GLU A 9 -8.75 12.46 -32.66
N ILE A 10 -9.55 13.48 -32.34
CA ILE A 10 -10.64 13.95 -33.21
C ILE A 10 -10.09 14.42 -34.57
N ARG A 11 -8.93 15.08 -34.60
CA ARG A 11 -8.30 15.54 -35.84
C ARG A 11 -7.90 14.37 -36.74
N GLU A 12 -7.28 13.35 -36.16
CA GLU A 12 -6.84 12.15 -36.90
C GLU A 12 -8.05 11.39 -37.48
N ASP A 13 -9.13 11.28 -36.72
CA ASP A 13 -10.39 10.66 -37.16
C ASP A 13 -11.09 11.46 -38.26
N LEU A 14 -11.17 12.79 -38.14
CA LEU A 14 -11.80 13.65 -39.15
C LEU A 14 -11.05 13.61 -40.49
N VAL A 15 -9.71 13.62 -40.46
CA VAL A 15 -8.90 13.45 -41.67
C VAL A 15 -9.22 12.12 -42.35
N THR A 16 -9.28 11.04 -41.57
CA THR A 16 -9.60 9.70 -42.06
C THR A 16 -11.02 9.61 -42.64
N LEU A 17 -11.99 10.31 -42.05
CA LEU A 17 -13.37 10.35 -42.54
C LEU A 17 -13.48 11.11 -43.85
N VAL A 18 -12.81 12.26 -43.97
CA VAL A 18 -12.82 13.08 -45.19
C VAL A 18 -12.15 12.36 -46.35
N GLU A 19 -11.06 11.62 -46.09
CA GLU A 19 -10.38 10.80 -47.11
C GLU A 19 -11.26 9.66 -47.67
N LYS A 20 -12.27 9.22 -46.91
CA LYS A 20 -13.18 8.13 -47.29
C LYS A 20 -14.48 8.61 -47.97
N ILE A 21 -14.62 9.92 -48.19
CA ILE A 21 -15.81 10.48 -48.84
C ILE A 21 -15.89 10.05 -50.30
N SER A 22 -17.02 9.47 -50.66
CA SER A 22 -17.43 9.16 -52.02
C SER A 22 -18.90 9.57 -52.24
N TYR A 23 -19.34 9.58 -53.50
CA TYR A 23 -20.73 9.91 -53.84
C TYR A 23 -21.78 8.97 -53.21
N ASP A 24 -21.37 7.78 -52.78
CA ASP A 24 -22.30 6.78 -52.24
C ASP A 24 -22.46 6.85 -50.72
N ASN A 25 -21.54 7.54 -50.02
CA ASN A 25 -21.49 7.57 -48.56
C ASN A 25 -21.37 8.98 -47.95
N TYR A 26 -21.40 10.03 -48.80
CA TYR A 26 -21.17 11.40 -48.34
C TYR A 26 -22.20 11.84 -47.29
N ASP A 27 -23.47 11.47 -47.40
CA ASP A 27 -24.52 11.81 -46.42
C ASP A 27 -24.23 11.19 -45.03
N GLU A 28 -23.75 9.95 -44.99
CA GLU A 28 -23.40 9.27 -43.73
C GLU A 28 -22.14 9.87 -43.10
N ILE A 29 -21.14 10.20 -43.92
CA ILE A 29 -19.89 10.81 -43.45
C ILE A 29 -20.11 12.24 -42.97
N LEU A 30 -20.92 13.04 -43.68
CA LEU A 30 -21.27 14.39 -43.25
C LEU A 30 -21.98 14.40 -41.89
N ASN A 31 -22.90 13.46 -41.67
CA ASN A 31 -23.57 13.30 -40.36
C ASN A 31 -22.57 12.92 -39.25
N LYS A 32 -21.56 12.09 -39.54
CA LYS A 32 -20.49 11.77 -38.58
C LYS A 32 -19.62 13.00 -38.29
N ILE A 33 -19.24 13.77 -39.31
CA ILE A 33 -18.47 15.01 -39.15
C ILE A 33 -19.25 16.02 -38.29
N GLU A 34 -20.54 16.19 -38.53
CA GLU A 34 -21.41 17.08 -37.76
C GLU A 34 -21.47 16.69 -36.28
N LYS A 35 -21.45 15.40 -35.95
CA LYS A 35 -21.35 14.92 -34.56
C LYS A 35 -20.00 15.27 -33.91
N TYR A 36 -18.90 15.16 -34.64
CA TYR A 36 -17.58 15.57 -34.14
C TYR A 36 -17.49 17.08 -33.96
N VAL A 37 -18.09 17.89 -34.84
CA VAL A 37 -18.18 19.35 -34.69
C VAL A 37 -18.96 19.70 -33.42
N ASN A 38 -20.15 19.10 -33.24
CA ASN A 38 -20.92 19.27 -32.00
C ASN A 38 -20.13 18.85 -30.76
N LEU A 39 -19.36 17.76 -30.83
CA LEU A 39 -18.52 17.31 -29.71
C LEU A 39 -17.43 18.36 -29.37
N ILE A 40 -16.76 18.93 -30.37
CA ILE A 40 -15.75 19.98 -30.17
C ILE A 40 -16.37 21.24 -29.56
N GLU A 41 -17.53 21.66 -30.06
CA GLU A 41 -18.27 22.82 -29.53
C GLU A 41 -18.63 22.61 -28.06
N ASN A 42 -19.18 21.45 -27.71
CA ASN A 42 -19.49 21.08 -26.32
C ASN A 42 -18.23 21.02 -25.44
N ILE A 43 -17.10 20.49 -25.94
CA ILE A 43 -15.83 20.44 -25.20
C ILE A 43 -15.27 21.85 -24.92
N ASN A 44 -15.51 22.82 -25.82
CA ASN A 44 -15.12 24.21 -25.63
C ASN A 44 -16.01 24.94 -24.62
N GLU A 45 -17.30 24.59 -24.55
CA GLU A 45 -18.24 25.12 -23.56
C GLU A 45 -18.04 24.53 -22.16
N LEU A 46 -17.39 23.36 -22.05
CA LEU A 46 -17.02 22.80 -20.76
C LEU A 46 -15.97 23.69 -20.07
N PRO A 47 -16.28 24.25 -18.88
CA PRO A 47 -15.32 25.05 -18.14
C PRO A 47 -14.07 24.22 -17.87
N ILE A 48 -12.91 24.75 -18.27
CA ILE A 48 -11.64 24.23 -17.80
C ILE A 48 -11.51 24.74 -16.38
N LEU A 49 -11.99 23.96 -15.43
CA LEU A 49 -11.62 24.19 -14.05
C LEU A 49 -10.11 23.95 -13.99
N SER A 50 -9.35 25.01 -13.74
CA SER A 50 -7.97 24.83 -13.27
C SER A 50 -7.98 23.95 -12.02
N ASP A 51 -6.90 23.22 -11.75
CA ASP A 51 -6.82 22.39 -10.53
C ASP A 51 -7.13 23.23 -9.27
N GLU A 52 -6.81 24.53 -9.29
CA GLU A 52 -7.16 25.51 -8.24
C GLU A 52 -8.65 25.87 -8.18
N GLU A 53 -9.38 25.89 -9.30
CA GLU A 53 -10.82 26.16 -9.36
C GLU A 53 -11.67 24.91 -9.07
N LEU A 54 -11.18 23.72 -9.43
CA LEU A 54 -11.70 22.44 -8.94
C LEU A 54 -11.58 22.39 -7.41
N TYR A 55 -10.40 22.74 -6.88
CA TYR A 55 -10.20 22.86 -5.43
C TYR A 55 -11.16 23.89 -4.83
N ARG A 56 -11.26 25.10 -5.40
CA ARG A 56 -12.13 26.17 -4.87
C ARG A 56 -13.63 25.82 -4.88
N ASN A 57 -14.14 25.23 -5.97
CA ASN A 57 -15.56 24.90 -6.07
C ASN A 57 -15.96 23.74 -5.15
N TYR A 58 -15.09 22.76 -4.94
CA TYR A 58 -15.33 21.69 -3.96
C TYR A 58 -15.43 22.20 -2.52
N TYR A 59 -14.63 23.20 -2.15
CA TYR A 59 -14.69 23.80 -0.80
C TYR A 59 -15.71 24.94 -0.64
N GLN A 60 -16.30 25.46 -1.73
CA GLN A 60 -17.30 26.54 -1.66
C GLN A 60 -18.76 26.05 -1.68
N GLU A 61 -19.08 24.90 -2.29
CA GLU A 61 -20.45 24.37 -2.29
C GLU A 61 -20.84 23.61 -1.00
N GLU A 62 -19.89 23.25 -0.13
CA GLU A 62 -20.18 22.65 1.18
C GLU A 62 -20.06 23.65 2.36
N SER A 63 -20.48 24.90 2.16
CA SER A 63 -20.71 25.84 3.27
C SER A 63 -22.12 25.75 3.86
N TYR A 64 -22.62 24.52 4.01
CA TYR A 64 -23.66 24.21 4.99
C TYR A 64 -23.04 23.33 6.07
N GLU A 65 -22.81 23.95 7.22
CA GLU A 65 -22.36 23.33 8.46
C GLU A 65 -23.10 22.01 8.72
N SER A 66 -22.38 20.91 8.55
CA SER A 66 -22.70 19.63 9.18
C SER A 66 -21.38 18.97 9.59
N ASP A 67 -21.27 18.66 10.87
CA ASP A 67 -20.13 17.97 11.49
C ASP A 67 -19.85 16.59 10.86
N GLU A 68 -20.71 16.08 9.96
CA GLU A 68 -20.55 14.79 9.27
C GLU A 68 -19.68 14.87 8.00
N ALA A 69 -19.48 16.04 7.38
CA ALA A 69 -18.71 16.17 6.14
C ALA A 69 -17.18 16.12 6.37
N GLN A 70 -16.71 16.40 7.59
CA GLN A 70 -15.28 16.38 7.94
C GLN A 70 -14.68 14.97 8.04
N LYS A 71 -15.50 13.90 7.97
CA LYS A 71 -15.09 12.53 8.32
C LYS A 71 -14.96 11.52 7.17
N ARG A 72 -15.05 11.94 5.91
CA ARG A 72 -14.83 11.01 4.77
C ARG A 72 -13.64 11.44 3.94
N ARG A 73 -12.44 11.00 4.34
CA ARG A 73 -11.30 10.96 3.41
C ARG A 73 -11.67 10.01 2.26
N ILE A 74 -11.41 10.45 1.04
CA ILE A 74 -11.61 9.66 -0.18
C ILE A 74 -10.23 9.31 -0.72
N SER A 75 -10.03 8.04 -1.08
CA SER A 75 -8.80 7.61 -1.70
C SER A 75 -8.61 8.27 -3.07
N TYR A 76 -7.37 8.65 -3.40
CA TYR A 76 -7.07 9.21 -4.72
C TYR A 76 -5.69 8.80 -5.22
N HIS A 77 -5.54 8.80 -6.54
CA HIS A 77 -4.27 8.64 -7.22
C HIS A 77 -4.10 9.73 -8.29
N ASN A 78 -3.18 10.63 -8.04
CA ASN A 78 -2.81 11.68 -8.98
C ASN A 78 -1.95 11.07 -10.10
N ARG A 79 -2.50 10.97 -11.31
CA ARG A 79 -1.81 10.37 -12.47
C ARG A 79 -0.62 11.19 -12.98
N SER A 80 -0.57 12.50 -12.73
CA SER A 80 0.54 13.33 -13.20
C SER A 80 1.75 13.24 -12.27
N THR A 81 1.50 13.17 -10.95
CA THR A 81 2.57 13.07 -9.95
C THR A 81 2.83 11.65 -9.49
N ASN A 82 1.96 10.68 -9.81
CA ASN A 82 1.91 9.34 -9.21
C ASN A 82 1.83 9.35 -7.68
N GLU A 83 1.31 10.43 -7.09
CA GLU A 83 1.01 10.48 -5.67
C GLU A 83 -0.31 9.77 -5.37
N CYS A 84 -0.36 9.00 -4.29
CA CYS A 84 -1.59 8.37 -3.85
C CYS A 84 -1.86 8.53 -2.37
N LEU A 85 -3.15 8.54 -2.02
CA LEU A 85 -3.67 8.56 -0.66
C LEU A 85 -4.73 7.46 -0.55
N GLY A 86 -4.60 6.56 0.41
CA GLY A 86 -5.63 5.56 0.68
C GLY A 86 -5.39 4.83 2.00
N GLN A 87 -6.25 3.85 2.27
CA GLN A 87 -6.15 3.02 3.47
C GLN A 87 -5.08 1.94 3.34
N LEU A 88 -4.38 1.68 4.44
CA LEU A 88 -3.40 0.62 4.58
C LEU A 88 -4.11 -0.73 4.74
N ARG A 89 -3.81 -1.64 3.82
CA ARG A 89 -4.09 -3.07 3.95
C ARG A 89 -2.82 -3.79 4.35
N LEU A 90 -2.80 -4.37 5.55
CA LEU A 90 -1.63 -5.06 6.04
C LEU A 90 -1.52 -6.44 5.39
N LYS A 91 -0.33 -6.74 4.90
CA LYS A 91 0.01 -8.09 4.42
C LYS A 91 0.68 -8.86 5.54
N LEU A 92 1.02 -10.14 5.30
CA LEU A 92 1.90 -10.86 6.23
C LEU A 92 3.19 -10.07 6.45
N GLN A 93 3.79 -9.54 5.37
CA GLN A 93 4.94 -8.67 5.45
C GLN A 93 4.69 -7.35 4.71
N GLY A 94 4.84 -6.24 5.42
CA GLY A 94 4.50 -4.91 4.94
C GLY A 94 2.99 -4.73 4.80
N GLY A 95 2.61 -3.84 3.91
CA GLY A 95 1.22 -3.61 3.54
C GLY A 95 1.12 -3.04 2.13
N GLU A 96 -0.08 -2.63 1.75
CA GLU A 96 -0.32 -1.90 0.53
C GLU A 96 -1.40 -0.85 0.73
N ILE A 97 -1.38 0.19 -0.11
CA ILE A 97 -2.51 1.11 -0.22
C ILE A 97 -3.54 0.44 -1.12
N GLU A 98 -4.70 0.10 -0.56
CA GLU A 98 -5.71 -0.82 -1.12
C GLU A 98 -6.00 -0.57 -2.61
N ASP A 99 -6.42 0.65 -2.94
CA ASP A 99 -6.93 1.00 -4.26
C ASP A 99 -5.86 1.08 -5.35
N PHE A 100 -4.58 1.14 -4.96
CA PHE A 100 -3.48 1.47 -5.87
C PHE A 100 -2.38 0.42 -5.91
N GLY A 101 -2.41 -0.59 -5.04
CA GLY A 101 -1.39 -1.64 -4.98
C GLY A 101 0.02 -1.11 -4.67
N VAL A 102 0.13 0.08 -4.10
CA VAL A 102 1.42 0.68 -3.72
C VAL A 102 1.89 0.03 -2.43
N TYR A 103 2.96 -0.75 -2.53
CA TYR A 103 3.55 -1.45 -1.38
C TYR A 103 4.02 -0.46 -0.31
N VAL A 104 3.75 -0.76 0.95
CA VAL A 104 4.24 -0.04 2.13
C VAL A 104 5.22 -0.96 2.89
N PRO A 105 6.49 -0.54 3.10
CA PRO A 105 7.49 -1.37 3.75
C PRO A 105 7.17 -1.69 5.22
N GLU A 106 7.48 -2.91 5.62
CA GLU A 106 7.32 -3.40 7.01
C GLU A 106 7.97 -2.47 8.05
N LYS A 107 9.19 -1.99 7.77
CA LYS A 107 9.91 -1.07 8.66
C LYS A 107 9.13 0.22 8.93
N PHE A 108 8.45 0.75 7.90
CA PHE A 108 7.64 1.96 8.05
C PHE A 108 6.40 1.70 8.92
N ILE A 109 5.75 0.55 8.71
CA ILE A 109 4.58 0.13 9.50
C ILE A 109 4.94 -0.02 10.98
N ARG A 110 6.06 -0.70 11.29
CA ARG A 110 6.48 -0.93 12.68
C ARG A 110 6.87 0.34 13.42
N ILE A 111 7.71 1.18 12.81
CA ILE A 111 8.19 2.42 13.46
C ILE A 111 7.03 3.35 13.81
N ASN A 112 5.97 3.34 13.01
CA ASN A 112 4.82 4.23 13.17
C ASN A 112 3.61 3.51 13.82
N GLU A 113 3.79 2.25 14.22
CA GLU A 113 2.76 1.41 14.83
C GLU A 113 1.45 1.42 14.02
N LEU A 114 1.54 1.26 12.70
CA LEU A 114 0.38 1.38 11.82
C LEU A 114 -0.50 0.13 11.86
N ASP A 115 -1.80 0.39 11.87
CA ASP A 115 -2.84 -0.63 11.93
C ASP A 115 -3.62 -0.76 10.60
N GLU A 116 -4.42 -1.81 10.50
CA GLU A 116 -5.29 -2.05 9.36
C GLU A 116 -6.30 -0.90 9.23
N GLY A 117 -6.38 -0.31 8.03
CA GLY A 117 -7.30 0.79 7.73
C GLY A 117 -6.71 2.20 7.92
N ASP A 118 -5.51 2.33 8.50
CA ASP A 118 -4.84 3.62 8.67
C ASP A 118 -4.62 4.34 7.32
N TRP A 119 -4.76 5.67 7.31
CA TRP A 119 -4.62 6.46 6.10
C TRP A 119 -3.17 6.85 5.84
N ILE A 120 -2.65 6.44 4.69
CA ILE A 120 -1.28 6.69 4.27
C ILE A 120 -1.27 7.43 2.94
N LYS A 121 -0.40 8.43 2.86
CA LYS A 121 -0.03 9.10 1.63
C LYS A 121 1.32 8.58 1.15
N ALA A 122 1.42 8.23 -0.13
CA ALA A 122 2.66 7.86 -0.78
C ALA A 122 2.99 8.85 -1.91
N THR A 123 4.11 9.55 -1.76
CA THR A 123 4.62 10.50 -2.75
C THR A 123 5.89 9.93 -3.38
N PRO A 124 5.97 9.80 -4.72
CA PRO A 124 7.13 9.19 -5.35
C PRO A 124 8.39 10.05 -5.15
N ILE A 125 9.49 9.39 -4.80
CA ILE A 125 10.81 9.98 -4.72
C ILE A 125 11.41 9.87 -6.12
N PHE A 126 11.37 10.96 -6.89
CA PHE A 126 12.08 11.02 -8.17
C PHE A 126 13.59 10.95 -7.91
N GLN A 127 14.15 9.74 -7.96
CA GLN A 127 15.58 9.55 -8.12
C GLN A 127 15.84 8.53 -9.23
N TYR A 128 16.48 9.07 -10.27
CA TYR A 128 17.10 8.40 -11.41
C TYR A 128 17.58 6.97 -11.09
N ASN A 129 17.38 6.08 -12.07
CA ASN A 129 18.04 4.77 -12.22
C ASN A 129 17.57 3.63 -11.30
N PHE A 130 16.27 3.46 -11.09
CA PHE A 130 15.74 2.13 -10.80
C PHE A 130 15.24 1.48 -12.08
N GLN A 131 15.49 0.17 -12.20
CA GLN A 131 15.03 -0.68 -13.29
C GLN A 131 13.59 -0.33 -13.68
N PRO A 132 13.23 -0.38 -14.98
CA PRO A 132 11.86 -0.12 -15.42
C PRO A 132 10.88 -0.95 -14.57
N GLY A 133 9.99 -0.27 -13.85
CA GLY A 133 8.94 -0.88 -13.02
C GLY A 133 9.08 -0.78 -11.49
N ARG A 134 10.09 -0.09 -10.93
CA ARG A 134 10.16 0.13 -9.47
C ARG A 134 10.24 1.61 -9.09
N VAL A 135 9.08 2.20 -8.78
CA VAL A 135 8.97 3.55 -8.19
C VAL A 135 9.21 3.45 -6.68
N LYS A 136 10.10 4.28 -6.15
CA LYS A 136 10.28 4.44 -4.70
C LYS A 136 9.35 5.54 -4.20
N TYR A 137 8.72 5.31 -3.05
CA TYR A 137 7.82 6.28 -2.42
C TYR A 137 8.38 6.75 -1.08
N ARG A 138 8.07 8.00 -0.75
CA ARG A 138 8.07 8.53 0.61
C ARG A 138 6.67 8.36 1.15
N TYR A 139 6.56 7.82 2.35
CA TYR A 139 5.28 7.60 3.01
C TYR A 139 5.07 8.64 4.11
N GLU A 140 3.83 9.07 4.27
CA GLU A 140 3.37 9.98 5.31
C GLU A 140 2.07 9.42 5.90
N ILE A 141 1.97 9.46 7.22
CA ILE A 141 0.75 9.07 7.94
C ILE A 141 -0.18 10.27 7.91
N VAL A 142 -1.37 10.07 7.36
CA VAL A 142 -2.37 11.13 7.26
C VAL A 142 -3.34 11.05 8.43
N GLU A 143 -3.69 9.83 8.86
CA GLU A 143 -4.54 9.57 10.02
C GLU A 143 -4.36 8.13 10.49
N LYS A 144 -4.37 7.95 11.80
CA LYS A 144 -4.54 6.63 12.43
C LYS A 144 -6.00 6.49 12.84
N LEU A 145 -6.58 5.32 12.63
CA LEU A 145 -7.92 5.03 13.13
C LEU A 145 -7.89 4.89 14.66
N ASP A 146 -8.93 5.40 15.33
CA ASP A 146 -9.08 5.21 16.78
C ASP A 146 -9.27 3.74 17.14
N GLU A 147 -9.96 2.99 16.27
CA GLU A 147 -10.14 1.55 16.35
C GLU A 147 -9.66 0.92 15.04
N PRO A 148 -8.71 -0.03 15.10
CA PRO A 148 -8.18 -0.67 13.91
C PRO A 148 -9.25 -1.56 13.25
N GLU A 149 -9.24 -1.64 11.92
CA GLU A 149 -10.15 -2.52 11.20
C GLU A 149 -9.87 -4.00 11.56
N GLU A 150 -10.93 -4.78 11.76
CA GLU A 150 -10.78 -6.19 12.08
C GLU A 150 -10.12 -6.96 10.93
N THR A 151 -9.09 -7.72 11.27
CA THR A 151 -8.37 -8.56 10.32
C THR A 151 -8.20 -9.97 10.87
N ASN A 152 -8.14 -10.97 10.00
CA ASN A 152 -7.78 -12.34 10.37
C ASN A 152 -6.25 -12.54 10.42
N ARG A 153 -5.45 -11.47 10.26
CA ARG A 153 -4.01 -11.49 10.48
C ARG A 153 -3.73 -11.71 11.97
N ARG A 154 -2.79 -12.62 12.27
CA ARG A 154 -2.29 -12.86 13.62
C ARG A 154 -0.77 -12.80 13.63
N GLU A 155 -0.23 -12.52 14.80
CA GLU A 155 1.21 -12.40 15.03
C GLU A 155 1.61 -13.18 16.28
N VAL A 156 2.64 -14.00 16.15
CA VAL A 156 3.40 -14.58 17.24
C VAL A 156 4.61 -13.67 17.44
N LYS A 157 4.56 -12.85 18.48
CA LYS A 157 5.63 -11.89 18.78
C LYS A 157 6.74 -12.53 19.62
N TYR A 158 7.97 -12.10 19.38
CA TYR A 158 9.15 -12.47 20.17
C TYR A 158 9.33 -13.98 20.35
N ALA A 159 9.10 -14.75 19.28
CA ALA A 159 9.32 -16.18 19.30
C ALA A 159 10.83 -16.48 19.21
N GLU A 160 11.30 -17.40 20.05
CA GLU A 160 12.68 -17.90 19.99
C GLU A 160 12.80 -19.00 18.94
N VAL A 161 13.78 -18.86 18.05
CA VAL A 161 14.12 -19.84 17.02
C VAL A 161 14.89 -21.00 17.67
N LYS A 162 14.38 -22.21 17.49
CA LYS A 162 14.96 -23.46 18.01
C LYS A 162 15.37 -24.37 16.87
N ASN A 163 16.28 -25.30 17.14
CA ASN A 163 16.74 -26.28 16.16
C ASN A 163 16.31 -27.70 16.54
N ASP A 164 15.60 -28.39 15.64
CA ASP A 164 15.41 -29.83 15.73
C ASP A 164 16.69 -30.52 15.23
N LYS A 165 17.50 -31.03 16.16
CA LYS A 165 18.79 -31.69 15.85
C LYS A 165 18.65 -32.97 15.04
N ILE A 166 17.47 -33.59 14.99
CA ILE A 166 17.23 -34.83 14.23
C ILE A 166 16.90 -34.48 12.78
N LEU A 167 16.01 -33.51 12.58
CA LEU A 167 15.58 -33.07 11.25
C LEU A 167 16.50 -32.01 10.64
N ASN A 168 17.36 -31.41 11.47
CA ASN A 168 18.20 -30.25 11.14
C ASN A 168 17.36 -29.10 10.57
N THR A 169 16.22 -28.82 11.21
CA THR A 169 15.27 -27.77 10.79
C THR A 169 15.00 -26.80 11.92
N LEU A 170 14.96 -25.51 11.59
CA LEU A 170 14.60 -24.47 12.53
C LEU A 170 13.07 -24.40 12.71
N TYR A 171 12.64 -24.13 13.94
CA TYR A 171 11.23 -24.00 14.30
C TYR A 171 11.03 -22.96 15.39
N ILE A 172 9.76 -22.55 15.59
CA ILE A 172 9.33 -21.77 16.75
C ILE A 172 8.20 -22.49 17.48
N ASP A 173 8.13 -22.29 18.79
CA ASP A 173 6.99 -22.72 19.59
C ASP A 173 5.90 -21.64 19.58
N SER A 174 4.65 -22.08 19.47
CA SER A 174 3.49 -21.22 19.56
C SER A 174 2.36 -21.92 20.30
N THR A 175 1.32 -21.17 20.62
CA THR A 175 0.07 -21.70 21.14
C THR A 175 -1.03 -21.44 20.13
N TYR A 176 -1.70 -22.49 19.67
CA TYR A 176 -2.90 -22.37 18.86
C TYR A 176 -4.15 -22.54 19.72
N LYS A 177 -5.29 -22.00 19.27
CA LYS A 177 -6.63 -22.05 19.87
C LYS A 177 -6.74 -22.89 21.16
N GLN A 178 -7.14 -22.25 22.27
CA GLN A 178 -7.27 -22.90 23.60
C GLN A 178 -5.94 -23.41 24.19
N ASN A 179 -4.83 -22.68 23.97
CA ASN A 179 -3.51 -22.97 24.53
C ASN A 179 -2.93 -24.33 24.13
N LEU A 180 -3.30 -24.86 22.97
CA LEU A 180 -2.70 -26.08 22.42
C LEU A 180 -1.28 -25.75 21.95
N PRO A 181 -0.24 -26.40 22.49
CA PRO A 181 1.12 -26.23 22.02
C PRO A 181 1.20 -26.60 20.54
N LEU A 182 1.82 -25.75 19.74
CA LEU A 182 2.03 -25.93 18.32
C LEU A 182 3.48 -25.63 17.98
N VAL A 183 4.13 -26.58 17.32
CA VAL A 183 5.46 -26.39 16.74
C VAL A 183 5.29 -25.93 15.29
N ILE A 184 5.92 -24.81 14.94
CA ILE A 184 5.88 -24.23 13.59
C ILE A 184 7.28 -24.34 12.99
N THR A 185 7.46 -25.24 12.03
CA THR A 185 8.70 -25.34 11.25
C THR A 185 8.86 -24.11 10.36
N LEU A 186 10.06 -23.52 10.36
CA LEU A 186 10.37 -22.36 9.54
C LEU A 186 10.71 -22.79 8.12
N SER A 187 10.25 -21.99 7.15
CA SER A 187 10.56 -22.25 5.74
C SER A 187 12.02 -21.91 5.42
N ASP A 188 12.65 -22.69 4.53
CA ASP A 188 14.02 -22.43 4.07
C ASP A 188 14.17 -21.00 3.53
N TYR A 189 13.14 -20.49 2.85
CA TYR A 189 13.11 -19.11 2.35
C TYR A 189 13.25 -18.07 3.47
N ASP A 190 12.50 -18.20 4.57
CA ASP A 190 12.58 -17.27 5.68
C ASP A 190 13.91 -17.40 6.44
N VAL A 191 14.40 -18.64 6.61
CA VAL A 191 15.71 -18.93 7.21
C VAL A 191 16.82 -18.25 6.42
N GLU A 192 16.85 -18.41 5.10
CA GLU A 192 17.86 -17.77 4.26
C GLU A 192 17.71 -16.24 4.25
N LYS A 193 16.49 -15.73 4.07
CA LYS A 193 16.21 -14.30 3.95
C LYS A 193 16.61 -13.51 5.18
N PHE A 194 16.35 -14.04 6.37
CA PHE A 194 16.69 -13.41 7.63
C PHE A 194 18.01 -13.93 8.21
N SER A 195 18.69 -14.88 7.54
CA SER A 195 19.91 -15.53 8.03
C SER A 195 19.72 -16.05 9.46
N LEU A 196 18.62 -16.80 9.67
CA LEU A 196 18.20 -17.25 10.99
C LEU A 196 19.13 -18.32 11.55
N VAL A 197 19.40 -18.22 12.85
CA VAL A 197 20.10 -19.24 13.63
C VAL A 197 19.33 -19.58 14.91
N GLU A 198 19.69 -20.69 15.55
CA GLU A 198 19.15 -21.06 16.87
C GLU A 198 19.45 -19.94 17.89
N GLY A 199 18.46 -19.57 18.68
CA GLY A 199 18.51 -18.48 19.66
C GLY A 199 18.05 -17.12 19.13
N ASP A 200 17.87 -16.95 17.82
CA ASP A 200 17.33 -15.70 17.27
C ASP A 200 15.90 -15.45 17.79
N ILE A 201 15.57 -14.18 18.03
CA ILE A 201 14.20 -13.76 18.38
C ILE A 201 13.53 -13.17 17.14
N VAL A 202 12.33 -13.64 16.83
CA VAL A 202 11.62 -13.30 15.60
C VAL A 202 10.14 -13.03 15.84
N ASP A 203 9.53 -12.27 14.93
CA ASP A 203 8.08 -12.19 14.81
C ASP A 203 7.61 -13.02 13.61
N TYR A 204 6.56 -13.81 13.83
CA TYR A 204 5.93 -14.65 12.83
C TYR A 204 4.48 -14.22 12.62
N ARG A 205 4.04 -14.07 11.37
CA ARG A 205 2.66 -13.70 11.04
C ARG A 205 1.99 -14.70 10.12
N TYR A 206 0.70 -14.91 10.34
CA TYR A 206 -0.12 -15.80 9.53
C TYR A 206 -1.55 -15.25 9.38
N TRP A 207 -2.27 -15.80 8.39
CA TRP A 207 -3.70 -15.58 8.23
C TRP A 207 -4.46 -16.70 8.91
N GLU A 208 -5.39 -16.41 9.81
CA GLU A 208 -6.26 -17.45 10.34
C GLU A 208 -7.14 -18.06 9.22
N PRO A 209 -7.31 -19.40 9.21
CA PRO A 209 -6.84 -20.39 10.19
C PRO A 209 -5.47 -21.04 9.89
N ASN A 210 -4.73 -20.53 8.90
CA ASN A 210 -3.56 -21.18 8.30
C ASN A 210 -2.24 -20.88 9.03
N VAL A 211 -2.13 -21.28 10.30
CA VAL A 211 -0.97 -20.98 11.15
C VAL A 211 0.36 -21.50 10.59
N LEU A 212 0.35 -22.65 9.91
CA LEU A 212 1.55 -23.26 9.34
C LEU A 212 1.98 -22.65 7.99
N GLN A 213 1.21 -21.69 7.45
CA GLN A 213 1.49 -21.04 6.16
C GLN A 213 1.87 -19.55 6.32
N GLY A 214 2.25 -19.16 7.54
CA GLY A 214 2.74 -17.82 7.84
C GLY A 214 4.18 -17.59 7.39
N LYS A 215 4.73 -16.45 7.82
CA LYS A 215 6.07 -15.99 7.46
C LYS A 215 6.75 -15.29 8.62
N ILE A 216 8.07 -15.38 8.66
CA ILE A 216 8.89 -14.47 9.48
C ILE A 216 8.84 -13.07 8.87
N VAL A 217 8.57 -12.08 9.71
CA VAL A 217 8.39 -10.68 9.29
C VAL A 217 9.48 -9.78 9.84
N TRP A 218 10.08 -10.17 10.95
CA TRP A 218 11.10 -9.42 11.66
C TRP A 218 12.02 -10.36 12.43
N ARG A 219 13.30 -10.01 12.47
CA ARG A 219 14.30 -10.60 13.36
C ARG A 219 14.84 -9.47 14.23
N TYR A 220 14.89 -9.68 15.54
CA TYR A 220 15.47 -8.73 16.48
C TYR A 220 16.98 -8.89 16.49
N GLU A 221 17.70 -7.79 16.35
CA GLU A 221 19.13 -7.76 16.63
C GLU A 221 19.26 -7.63 18.15
N ILE A 222 19.81 -8.66 18.79
CA ILE A 222 20.19 -8.60 20.20
C ILE A 222 21.64 -8.10 20.21
N ASP A 223 21.82 -6.83 20.56
CA ASP A 223 23.16 -6.32 20.87
C ASP A 223 23.66 -7.09 22.09
N SER A 224 24.72 -7.87 21.89
CA SER A 224 25.34 -8.73 22.90
C SER A 224 26.22 -7.94 23.88
N GLU A 225 25.84 -6.71 24.22
CA GLU A 225 26.57 -5.81 25.12
C GLU A 225 25.87 -5.54 26.47
N GLU A 226 24.93 -6.38 26.89
CA GLU A 226 24.50 -6.47 28.31
C GLU A 226 25.03 -7.74 28.99
N GLU A 227 26.34 -8.02 28.83
CA GLU A 227 27.10 -8.80 29.82
C GLU A 227 27.61 -7.84 30.89
N GLY A 228 26.89 -7.71 32.03
CA GLY A 228 27.40 -6.89 33.12
C GLY A 228 26.46 -6.52 34.26
N LEU A 229 25.46 -7.35 34.59
CA LEU A 229 24.87 -7.30 35.93
C LEU A 229 25.50 -8.42 36.75
N SER A 230 26.67 -8.13 37.33
CA SER A 230 27.15 -8.86 38.50
C SER A 230 26.10 -8.70 39.59
N LEU A 231 25.35 -9.76 39.86
CA LEU A 231 24.74 -9.96 41.15
C LEU A 231 25.90 -10.19 42.11
N ASP A 232 26.38 -9.11 42.73
CA ASP A 232 27.19 -9.24 43.92
C ASP A 232 26.34 -9.98 44.94
N GLU A 233 26.74 -11.23 45.22
CA GLU A 233 26.30 -11.99 46.37
C GLU A 233 26.79 -11.26 47.62
N ASP A 234 25.95 -10.40 48.18
CA ASP A 234 26.10 -9.98 49.57
C ASP A 234 25.69 -11.17 50.47
N GLU A 235 26.63 -12.09 50.65
CA GLU A 235 26.76 -12.85 51.89
C GLU A 235 27.08 -11.87 53.02
N GLU A 236 26.08 -11.48 53.80
CA GLU A 236 26.30 -11.11 55.20
C GLU A 236 25.65 -12.16 56.12
N GLU A 237 26.43 -13.20 56.46
CA GLU A 237 26.37 -13.80 57.78
C GLU A 237 27.19 -12.94 58.75
N ILE A 238 26.53 -12.41 59.80
CA ILE A 238 26.78 -12.60 61.25
C ILE A 238 25.95 -11.60 62.06
#